data_AF-A0A927THR7-F1
#
_entry.id   AF-A0A927THR7-F1
#
_cell.length_a   1.000
_cell.length_b   1.000
_cell.length_c   1.000
_cell.angle_alpha   90.00
_cell.angle_beta   90.00
_cell.angle_gamma   90.00
#
_symmetry.space_group_name_H-M   'P 1'
#
loop_
_entity.id
_entity.type
_entity.pdbx_description
1 polymer ?
#
loop_
_entity_poly.entity_id
_entity_poly.type
_entity_poly.pdbx_seq_one_letter_code
_entity_poly.pdbx_strand_id
1 'polypeptide(L)'
;MKFVKGISLFFVYPVLMFGLGIYTGVSAYQFFYPGDKVVQENQWQGNTDSSMEGHLKESGLDKFLQPDKTPAVETSKKADVLTADTEYILREVDVRKGTAVETVWDVPQRYLGMNRETFVDTMEDYEISPPLQELERGFVGLEVVAFSRERVIVEMHYAYVEPSDTFYLCVENNYVIVYLEDKKTVYLTTDILLDTLPESLQQQIIGYLLIEDEQELYNFLESYSS
;
A
#
# COMPACT_ATOMS: atom_id res chain seq x y z
N MET A 1 24.27 59.17 -12.16
CA MET A 1 23.24 58.26 -11.62
C MET A 1 23.45 56.86 -12.21
N LYS A 2 24.08 55.95 -11.48
CA LYS A 2 24.36 54.56 -11.90
C LYS A 2 24.26 53.63 -10.68
N PHE A 3 23.04 53.24 -10.29
CA PHE A 3 22.80 52.24 -9.24
C PHE A 3 21.51 51.46 -9.50
N VAL A 4 21.30 50.92 -10.70
CA VAL A 4 20.19 49.99 -10.94
C VAL A 4 20.50 49.01 -12.08
N LYS A 5 21.49 48.11 -11.90
CA LYS A 5 21.71 46.98 -12.84
C LYS A 5 22.08 45.64 -12.18
N GLY A 6 22.22 45.58 -10.86
CA GLY A 6 22.68 44.36 -10.17
C GLY A 6 21.58 43.48 -9.56
N ILE A 7 20.37 44.01 -9.34
CA ILE A 7 19.32 43.28 -8.58
C ILE A 7 18.37 42.48 -9.48
N SER A 8 18.28 42.77 -10.79
CA SER A 8 17.20 42.19 -11.61
C SER A 8 17.43 40.74 -12.00
N LEU A 9 18.67 40.26 -12.13
CA LEU A 9 18.92 38.89 -12.57
C LEU A 9 18.47 37.87 -11.51
N PHE A 10 18.68 38.17 -10.22
CA PHE A 10 18.35 37.27 -9.12
C PHE A 10 16.84 37.14 -8.89
N PHE A 11 16.03 38.11 -9.33
CA PHE A 11 14.57 38.01 -9.26
C PHE A 11 13.93 37.55 -10.56
N VAL A 12 14.51 37.88 -11.72
CA VAL A 12 13.97 37.47 -13.02
C VAL A 12 14.17 35.97 -13.26
N TYR A 13 15.35 35.43 -12.92
CA TYR A 13 15.64 34.01 -13.11
C TYR A 13 14.69 33.06 -12.34
N PRO A 14 14.44 33.25 -11.02
CA PRO A 14 13.53 32.37 -10.30
C PRO A 14 12.08 32.51 -10.77
N VAL A 15 11.63 33.71 -11.16
CA VAL A 15 10.26 33.90 -11.70
C VAL A 15 10.10 33.19 -13.05
N LEU A 16 11.13 33.23 -13.90
CA LEU A 16 11.12 32.56 -15.20
C LEU A 16 11.20 31.03 -15.05
N MET A 17 12.07 30.54 -14.16
CA MET A 17 12.17 29.11 -13.83
C MET A 17 10.87 28.58 -13.18
N PHE A 18 10.24 29.36 -12.31
CA PHE A 18 8.96 29.01 -11.70
C PHE A 18 7.84 28.92 -12.73
N GLY A 19 7.76 29.87 -13.66
CA GLY A 19 6.81 29.81 -14.78
C GLY A 19 7.04 28.61 -15.70
N LEU A 20 8.30 28.30 -16.02
CA LEU A 20 8.65 27.11 -16.80
C LEU A 20 8.27 25.81 -16.06
N GLY A 21 8.52 25.74 -14.75
CA GLY A 21 8.16 24.58 -13.92
C GLY A 21 6.65 24.34 -13.85
N ILE A 22 5.84 25.39 -13.73
CA ILE A 22 4.38 25.26 -13.78
C ILE A 22 3.95 24.78 -15.17
N TYR A 23 4.51 25.35 -16.24
CA TYR A 23 4.14 24.97 -17.61
C TYR A 23 4.48 23.51 -17.93
N THR A 24 5.66 23.04 -17.55
CA THR A 24 6.05 21.64 -17.73
C THR A 24 5.24 20.71 -16.83
N GLY A 25 4.93 21.10 -15.60
CA GLY A 25 4.08 20.34 -14.68
C GLY A 25 2.66 20.15 -15.22
N VAL A 26 2.00 21.21 -15.69
CA VAL A 26 0.67 21.14 -16.30
C VAL A 26 0.69 20.31 -17.59
N SER A 27 1.70 20.49 -18.44
CA SER A 27 1.82 19.73 -19.69
C SER A 27 2.09 18.24 -19.44
N ALA A 28 2.86 17.91 -18.41
CA ALA A 28 3.18 16.52 -18.05
C ALA A 28 2.08 15.84 -17.23
N TYR A 29 1.10 16.59 -16.71
CA TYR A 29 0.00 16.05 -15.92
C TYR A 29 -0.74 14.92 -16.66
N GLN A 30 -1.03 15.11 -17.95
CA GLN A 30 -1.72 14.12 -18.77
C GLN A 30 -0.86 12.88 -19.11
N PHE A 31 0.47 12.99 -19.03
CA PHE A 31 1.40 11.87 -19.25
C PHE A 31 1.62 11.04 -17.98
N PHE A 32 1.75 11.68 -16.82
CA PHE A 32 1.98 11.00 -15.55
C PHE A 32 0.69 10.49 -14.89
N TYR A 33 -0.47 11.07 -15.21
CA TYR A 33 -1.78 10.66 -14.68
C TYR A 33 -2.78 10.36 -15.82
N PRO A 34 -2.56 9.29 -16.61
CA PRO A 34 -3.53 8.86 -17.62
C PRO A 34 -4.74 8.20 -16.92
N GLY A 35 -5.71 9.00 -16.49
CA GLY A 35 -6.94 8.50 -15.87
C GLY A 35 -7.82 9.56 -15.21
N ASP A 36 -7.26 10.67 -14.74
CA ASP A 36 -8.01 11.72 -14.06
C ASP A 36 -8.61 12.73 -15.05
N LYS A 37 -9.82 12.43 -15.52
CA LYS A 37 -10.73 13.49 -16.00
C LYS A 37 -11.26 14.24 -14.79
N VAL A 38 -10.59 15.34 -14.43
CA VAL A 38 -11.09 16.27 -13.41
C VAL A 38 -12.46 16.78 -13.81
N VAL A 39 -13.47 16.33 -13.07
CA VAL A 39 -14.81 16.92 -12.99
C VAL A 39 -14.65 18.28 -12.31
N GLN A 40 -14.64 19.38 -13.08
CA GLN A 40 -15.08 20.67 -12.56
C GLN A 40 -15.38 21.68 -13.68
N GLU A 41 -16.64 21.71 -14.13
CA GLU A 41 -17.35 22.97 -14.40
C GLU A 41 -18.84 22.64 -14.52
N ASN A 42 -19.60 22.89 -13.44
CA ASN A 42 -21.05 23.13 -13.48
C ASN A 42 -21.54 23.43 -12.06
N GLN A 43 -21.26 24.64 -11.58
CA GLN A 43 -22.10 25.24 -10.56
C GLN A 43 -21.87 26.75 -10.54
N TRP A 44 -22.63 27.52 -11.34
CA TRP A 44 -23.13 28.86 -11.02
C TRP A 44 -24.10 29.32 -12.12
N GLN A 45 -25.41 29.18 -11.83
CA GLN A 45 -26.59 29.94 -12.32
C GLN A 45 -27.77 28.96 -12.35
N GLY A 46 -28.79 29.05 -11.50
CA GLY A 46 -29.54 30.26 -11.12
C GLY A 46 -30.81 30.29 -11.97
N ASN A 47 -31.94 29.90 -11.37
CA ASN A 47 -33.32 29.97 -11.86
C ASN A 47 -33.56 30.90 -13.06
N THR A 48 -34.23 30.44 -14.11
CA THR A 48 -35.38 31.17 -14.71
C THR A 48 -36.23 30.22 -15.57
N ASP A 49 -37.55 30.30 -15.39
CA ASP A 49 -38.58 29.74 -16.24
C ASP A 49 -38.42 30.12 -17.72
N SER A 50 -38.68 29.19 -18.65
CA SER A 50 -39.41 29.46 -19.92
C SER A 50 -39.62 28.19 -20.76
N SER A 51 -40.90 27.81 -20.83
CA SER A 51 -41.72 27.47 -22.02
C SER A 51 -41.14 26.85 -23.30
N MET A 52 -41.94 25.89 -23.81
CA MET A 52 -42.17 25.49 -25.22
C MET A 52 -41.03 24.70 -25.90
N GLU A 53 -41.22 23.65 -26.68
CA GLU A 53 -42.33 22.96 -27.34
C GLU A 53 -41.84 21.50 -27.51
N GLY A 54 -42.65 20.46 -27.35
CA GLY A 54 -43.46 19.93 -28.45
C GLY A 54 -42.95 18.54 -28.86
N HIS A 55 -43.73 17.49 -28.60
CA HIS A 55 -44.26 16.61 -29.63
C HIS A 55 -45.05 15.46 -29.00
N LEU A 56 -46.37 15.54 -29.18
CA LEU A 56 -47.33 14.48 -28.97
C LEU A 56 -47.10 13.33 -29.96
N LYS A 57 -47.27 12.10 -29.48
CA LYS A 57 -47.99 11.06 -30.22
C LYS A 57 -48.76 10.18 -29.25
N GLU A 58 -50.06 10.44 -29.18
CA GLU A 58 -51.07 9.50 -28.70
C GLU A 58 -51.22 8.34 -29.69
N SER A 59 -51.34 7.13 -29.14
CA SER A 59 -51.97 5.95 -29.71
C SER A 59 -52.13 5.01 -28.53
N GLY A 60 -53.26 4.98 -27.86
CA GLY A 60 -54.40 4.19 -28.34
C GLY A 60 -54.64 3.08 -27.32
N LEU A 61 -55.62 3.33 -26.47
CA LEU A 61 -56.15 2.51 -25.38
C LEU A 61 -56.62 1.14 -25.87
N ASP A 62 -56.21 0.05 -25.20
CA ASP A 62 -57.07 -1.12 -25.02
C ASP A 62 -56.83 -1.73 -23.63
N LYS A 63 -57.92 -1.77 -22.87
CA LYS A 63 -58.03 -2.25 -21.49
C LYS A 63 -58.64 -3.66 -21.52
N PHE A 64 -58.44 -4.37 -20.40
CA PHE A 64 -59.21 -5.51 -19.87
C PHE A 64 -58.59 -6.90 -20.08
N LEU A 65 -57.96 -7.44 -19.02
CA LEU A 65 -58.48 -8.56 -18.21
C LEU A 65 -57.41 -9.04 -17.20
N GLN A 66 -57.65 -8.83 -15.91
CA GLN A 66 -57.20 -9.69 -14.80
C GLN A 66 -58.41 -10.56 -14.43
N PRO A 67 -58.27 -11.85 -14.02
CA PRO A 67 -57.61 -12.27 -12.77
C PRO A 67 -56.68 -13.50 -13.01
N ASP A 68 -55.78 -13.94 -12.14
CA ASP A 68 -56.03 -14.38 -10.77
C ASP A 68 -54.71 -14.68 -10.02
N LYS A 69 -54.86 -14.85 -8.71
CA LYS A 69 -53.84 -14.99 -7.66
C LYS A 69 -52.84 -16.14 -7.83
N THR A 70 -51.57 -15.80 -7.65
CA THR A 70 -50.58 -16.62 -6.92
C THR A 70 -49.65 -15.63 -6.22
N PRO A 71 -49.34 -15.76 -4.91
CA PRO A 71 -48.19 -15.08 -4.38
C PRO A 71 -46.98 -15.79 -4.99
N ALA A 72 -46.48 -15.25 -6.10
CA ALA A 72 -45.08 -15.45 -6.43
C ALA A 72 -44.35 -14.93 -5.20
N VAL A 73 -43.78 -15.85 -4.43
CA VAL A 73 -42.70 -15.52 -3.51
C VAL A 73 -41.63 -14.98 -4.43
N GLU A 74 -41.63 -13.68 -4.62
CA GLU A 74 -40.45 -12.93 -4.98
C GLU A 74 -39.49 -13.18 -3.83
N THR A 75 -38.78 -14.31 -3.89
CA THR A 75 -37.45 -14.39 -3.34
C THR A 75 -36.67 -13.36 -4.14
N SER A 76 -36.78 -12.10 -3.72
CA SER A 76 -35.73 -11.13 -3.98
C SER A 76 -34.49 -11.83 -3.48
N LYS A 77 -33.70 -12.36 -4.42
CA LYS A 77 -32.28 -12.58 -4.19
C LYS A 77 -31.79 -11.21 -3.78
N LYS A 78 -31.78 -10.92 -2.47
CA LYS A 78 -31.00 -9.81 -1.95
C LYS A 78 -29.62 -10.07 -2.54
N ALA A 79 -29.14 -9.15 -3.37
CA ALA A 79 -27.79 -9.26 -3.86
C ALA A 79 -26.91 -9.41 -2.61
N ASP A 80 -26.10 -10.47 -2.56
CA ASP A 80 -25.15 -10.66 -1.48
C ASP A 80 -24.15 -9.53 -1.61
N VAL A 81 -24.34 -8.53 -0.78
CA VAL A 81 -23.63 -7.26 -0.79
C VAL A 81 -23.08 -7.07 0.62
N LEU A 82 -21.85 -6.57 0.70
CA LEU A 82 -21.20 -6.31 1.97
C LEU A 82 -21.86 -5.16 2.70
N THR A 83 -22.18 -5.40 3.96
CA THR A 83 -22.84 -4.45 4.84
C THR A 83 -22.03 -4.33 6.14
N ALA A 84 -22.36 -3.35 6.98
CA ALA A 84 -21.58 -3.10 8.21
C ALA A 84 -21.71 -4.23 9.25
N ASP A 85 -22.69 -5.10 9.09
CA ASP A 85 -22.95 -6.31 9.89
C ASP A 85 -22.27 -7.56 9.30
N THR A 86 -21.63 -7.49 8.14
CA THR A 86 -20.88 -8.61 7.59
C THR A 86 -19.61 -8.85 8.42
N GLU A 87 -19.32 -10.10 8.78
CA GLU A 87 -18.05 -10.47 9.41
C GLU A 87 -16.94 -10.51 8.36
N TYR A 88 -15.94 -9.63 8.51
CA TYR A 88 -14.76 -9.64 7.66
C TYR A 88 -13.63 -10.39 8.38
N ILE A 89 -13.21 -11.51 7.83
CA ILE A 89 -12.15 -12.35 8.40
C ILE A 89 -10.92 -12.25 7.51
N LEU A 90 -9.84 -11.77 8.09
CA LEU A 90 -8.52 -11.78 7.48
C LEU A 90 -7.75 -12.99 7.97
N ARG A 91 -7.35 -13.87 7.05
CA ARG A 91 -6.53 -15.04 7.33
C ARG A 91 -5.13 -14.83 6.76
N GLU A 92 -4.16 -14.56 7.62
CA GLU A 92 -2.77 -14.41 7.20
C GLU A 92 -2.06 -15.77 7.26
N VAL A 93 -1.49 -16.21 6.14
CA VAL A 93 -0.83 -17.51 5.99
C VAL A 93 0.65 -17.30 5.74
N ASP A 94 1.48 -17.88 6.61
CA ASP A 94 2.91 -18.02 6.38
C ASP A 94 3.15 -19.20 5.44
N VAL A 95 3.55 -18.93 4.19
CA VAL A 95 3.78 -19.97 3.18
C VAL A 95 5.02 -20.82 3.47
N ARG A 96 5.95 -20.35 4.32
CA ARG A 96 7.17 -21.08 4.69
C ARG A 96 6.91 -22.04 5.83
N LYS A 97 6.20 -21.59 6.88
CA LYS A 97 5.89 -22.39 8.07
C LYS A 97 4.60 -23.20 7.94
N GLY A 98 3.73 -22.86 6.98
CA GLY A 98 2.41 -23.46 6.86
C GLY A 98 1.48 -23.10 8.03
N THR A 99 1.78 -22.02 8.76
CA THR A 99 0.97 -21.53 9.88
C THR A 99 0.01 -20.45 9.40
N ALA A 100 -1.19 -20.39 9.98
CA ALA A 100 -2.18 -19.37 9.65
C ALA A 100 -2.73 -18.70 10.92
N VAL A 101 -2.97 -17.40 10.83
CA VAL A 101 -3.61 -16.60 11.88
C VAL A 101 -4.89 -15.99 11.31
N GLU A 102 -6.01 -16.21 11.99
CA GLU A 102 -7.30 -15.60 11.63
C GLU A 102 -7.61 -14.44 12.57
N THR A 103 -7.96 -13.30 12.00
CA THR A 103 -8.39 -12.12 12.75
C THR A 103 -9.72 -11.62 12.19
N VAL A 104 -10.65 -11.29 13.08
CA VAL A 104 -11.95 -10.70 12.73
C VAL A 104 -11.83 -9.18 12.79
N TRP A 105 -12.26 -8.51 11.72
CA TRP A 105 -12.26 -7.06 11.59
C TRP A 105 -13.66 -6.56 11.23
N ASP A 106 -13.91 -5.28 11.51
CA ASP A 106 -15.02 -4.57 10.89
C ASP A 106 -14.75 -4.42 9.39
N VAL A 107 -15.79 -4.55 8.57
CA VAL A 107 -15.68 -4.37 7.12
C VAL A 107 -15.17 -2.96 6.82
N PRO A 108 -14.02 -2.82 6.13
CA PRO A 108 -13.54 -1.53 5.68
C PRO A 108 -14.59 -0.78 4.87
N GLN A 109 -14.77 0.51 5.14
CA GLN A 109 -15.82 1.33 4.51
C GLN A 109 -15.79 1.28 2.98
N ARG A 110 -14.60 1.14 2.39
CA ARG A 110 -14.41 1.03 0.93
C ARG A 110 -15.10 -0.18 0.31
N TYR A 111 -15.38 -1.23 1.08
CA TYR A 111 -15.98 -2.47 0.59
C TYR A 111 -17.49 -2.54 0.81
N LEU A 112 -18.06 -1.64 1.61
CA LEU A 112 -19.50 -1.59 1.85
C LEU A 112 -20.24 -1.33 0.54
N GLY A 113 -21.29 -2.11 0.30
CA GLY A 113 -22.06 -2.01 -0.94
C GLY A 113 -21.50 -2.83 -2.11
N MET A 114 -20.31 -3.44 -1.98
CA MET A 114 -19.77 -4.30 -3.03
C MET A 114 -20.47 -5.67 -3.05
N ASN A 115 -20.76 -6.15 -4.25
CA ASN A 115 -21.12 -7.54 -4.50
C ASN A 115 -19.84 -8.39 -4.65
N ARG A 116 -20.02 -9.70 -4.88
CA ARG A 116 -18.90 -10.63 -5.03
C ARG A 116 -17.96 -10.22 -6.15
N GLU A 117 -18.50 -9.88 -7.31
CA GLU A 117 -17.71 -9.57 -8.50
C GLU A 117 -16.84 -8.34 -8.27
N THR A 118 -17.44 -7.22 -7.85
CA THR A 118 -16.70 -5.98 -7.57
C THR A 118 -15.69 -6.15 -6.44
N PHE A 119 -16.01 -6.95 -5.42
CA PHE A 119 -15.09 -7.21 -4.32
C PHE A 119 -13.87 -8.03 -4.79
N VAL A 120 -14.08 -9.06 -5.61
CA VAL A 120 -12.98 -9.85 -6.19
C VAL A 120 -12.11 -8.99 -7.09
N ASP A 121 -12.70 -8.19 -7.99
CA ASP A 121 -11.95 -7.27 -8.86
C ASP A 121 -11.09 -6.29 -8.03
N THR A 122 -11.66 -5.76 -6.93
CA THR A 122 -10.92 -4.86 -6.03
C THR A 122 -9.75 -5.57 -5.32
N MET A 123 -9.88 -6.88 -5.06
CA MET A 123 -8.83 -7.69 -4.46
C MET A 123 -7.73 -8.04 -5.47
N GLU A 124 -8.08 -8.26 -6.74
CA GLU A 124 -7.10 -8.40 -7.83
C GLU A 124 -6.29 -7.10 -8.00
N ASP A 125 -6.95 -5.94 -7.98
CA ASP A 125 -6.27 -4.64 -8.02
C ASP A 125 -5.30 -4.45 -6.84
N TYR A 126 -5.70 -4.91 -5.65
CA TYR A 126 -4.85 -4.89 -4.47
C TYR A 126 -3.61 -5.78 -4.64
N GLU A 127 -3.77 -6.97 -5.22
CA GLU A 127 -2.66 -7.90 -5.47
C GLU A 127 -1.66 -7.34 -6.51
N ILE A 128 -2.17 -6.63 -7.52
CA ILE A 128 -1.33 -5.97 -8.54
C ILE A 128 -0.56 -4.77 -7.95
N SER A 129 -1.16 -4.05 -7.00
CA SER A 129 -0.56 -2.87 -6.37
C SER A 129 -0.68 -2.92 -4.83
N PRO A 130 0.08 -3.82 -4.18
CA PRO A 130 0.05 -3.94 -2.74
C PRO A 130 0.72 -2.71 -2.09
N PRO A 131 0.23 -2.26 -0.91
CA PRO A 131 0.86 -1.16 -0.20
C PRO A 131 2.22 -1.59 0.36
N LEU A 132 3.11 -0.61 0.59
CA LEU A 132 4.48 -0.85 1.05
C LEU A 132 4.56 -1.76 2.28
N GLN A 133 3.63 -1.60 3.23
CA GLN A 133 3.58 -2.41 4.44
C GLN A 133 3.44 -3.90 4.15
N GLU A 134 2.67 -4.29 3.13
CA GLU A 134 2.56 -5.71 2.76
C GLU A 134 3.81 -6.21 2.06
N LEU A 135 4.42 -5.38 1.21
CA LEU A 135 5.68 -5.70 0.53
C LEU A 135 6.81 -5.95 1.53
N GLU A 136 6.93 -5.12 2.56
CA GLU A 136 7.93 -5.26 3.63
C GLU A 136 7.73 -6.55 4.45
N ARG A 137 6.48 -7.01 4.58
CA ARG A 137 6.14 -8.28 5.24
C ARG A 137 6.36 -9.50 4.34
N GLY A 138 6.71 -9.32 3.07
CA GLY A 138 6.92 -10.40 2.10
C GLY A 138 5.62 -10.93 1.50
N PHE A 139 4.66 -10.05 1.22
CA PHE A 139 3.40 -10.41 0.55
C PHE A 139 3.64 -11.14 -0.78
N VAL A 140 2.94 -12.26 -0.95
CA VAL A 140 3.01 -13.12 -2.13
C VAL A 140 1.76 -12.99 -2.99
N GLY A 141 0.60 -12.87 -2.35
CA GLY A 141 -0.70 -12.82 -3.02
C GLY A 141 -1.84 -12.96 -2.03
N LEU A 142 -3.06 -12.93 -2.52
CA LEU A 142 -4.27 -13.10 -1.71
C LEU A 142 -5.34 -13.89 -2.47
N GLU A 143 -6.33 -14.40 -1.74
CA GLU A 143 -7.48 -15.08 -2.33
C GLU A 143 -8.75 -14.78 -1.53
N VAL A 144 -9.88 -14.63 -2.22
CA VAL A 144 -11.21 -14.53 -1.59
C VAL A 144 -11.78 -15.94 -1.43
N VAL A 145 -11.54 -16.54 -0.26
CA VAL A 145 -11.95 -17.92 0.06
C VAL A 145 -13.47 -18.05 0.21
N ALA A 146 -14.10 -17.07 0.84
CA ALA A 146 -15.54 -17.06 1.05
C ALA A 146 -16.12 -15.66 0.89
N PHE A 147 -17.31 -15.58 0.30
CA PHE A 147 -18.04 -14.34 0.15
C PHE A 147 -19.54 -14.60 0.34
N SER A 148 -20.14 -13.89 1.29
CA SER A 148 -21.57 -13.86 1.57
C SER A 148 -21.92 -12.57 2.29
N ARG A 149 -23.21 -12.28 2.43
CA ARG A 149 -23.68 -11.12 3.20
C ARG A 149 -23.34 -11.20 4.69
N GLU A 150 -23.25 -12.39 5.26
CA GLU A 150 -22.98 -12.59 6.69
C GLU A 150 -21.48 -12.69 6.98
N ARG A 151 -20.70 -13.22 6.02
CA ARG A 151 -19.28 -13.54 6.22
C ARG A 151 -18.48 -13.42 4.93
N VAL A 152 -17.32 -12.78 5.02
CA VAL A 152 -16.27 -12.75 4.00
C VAL A 152 -14.97 -13.23 4.60
N ILE A 153 -14.22 -14.04 3.86
CA ILE A 153 -12.88 -14.49 4.23
C ILE A 153 -11.91 -14.10 3.12
N VAL A 154 -10.91 -13.31 3.48
CA VAL A 154 -9.77 -12.98 2.63
C VAL A 154 -8.55 -13.67 3.21
N GLU A 155 -7.92 -14.54 2.43
CA GLU A 155 -6.68 -15.21 2.78
C GLU A 155 -5.51 -14.46 2.14
N MET A 156 -4.56 -14.02 2.95
CA MET A 156 -3.36 -13.30 2.50
C MET A 156 -2.14 -14.18 2.73
N HIS A 157 -1.35 -14.37 1.69
CA HIS A 157 -0.18 -15.26 1.71
C HIS A 157 1.08 -14.43 1.85
N TYR A 158 1.88 -14.75 2.87
CA TYR A 158 3.14 -14.08 3.16
C TYR A 158 4.29 -15.08 3.16
N ALA A 159 5.38 -14.72 2.51
CA ALA A 159 6.67 -15.34 2.67
C ALA A 159 7.49 -14.50 3.63
N TYR A 160 7.13 -14.53 4.92
CA TYR A 160 7.81 -13.76 5.95
C TYR A 160 9.32 -14.00 5.86
N VAL A 161 10.05 -12.89 5.73
CA VAL A 161 11.50 -12.91 5.87
C VAL A 161 11.75 -12.97 7.37
N GLU A 162 12.13 -14.14 7.86
CA GLU A 162 12.67 -14.21 9.21
C GLU A 162 13.91 -13.32 9.24
N PRO A 163 14.02 -12.37 10.19
CA PRO A 163 15.30 -11.75 10.44
C PRO A 163 16.26 -12.89 10.73
N SER A 164 17.35 -12.98 9.97
CA SER A 164 18.43 -13.86 10.34
C SER A 164 19.04 -13.28 11.61
N ASP A 165 19.20 -14.13 12.62
CA ASP A 165 19.95 -13.78 13.84
C ASP A 165 21.46 -13.79 13.59
N THR A 166 21.86 -13.62 12.34
CA THR A 166 23.22 -13.75 11.85
C THR A 166 23.85 -12.38 11.68
N PHE A 167 25.02 -12.22 12.27
CA PHE A 167 25.74 -10.96 12.34
C PHE A 167 27.09 -11.08 11.64
N TYR A 168 27.57 -9.95 11.13
CA TYR A 168 28.91 -9.82 10.57
C TYR A 168 29.72 -8.80 11.36
N LEU A 169 30.89 -9.23 11.85
CA LEU A 169 31.84 -8.33 12.48
C LEU A 169 32.82 -7.82 11.44
N CYS A 170 32.93 -6.50 11.37
CA CYS A 170 33.80 -5.79 10.46
C CYS A 170 34.62 -4.76 11.23
N VAL A 171 35.59 -4.14 10.57
CA VAL A 171 36.39 -3.06 11.15
C VAL A 171 36.18 -1.76 10.40
N GLU A 172 35.81 -0.71 11.12
CA GLU A 172 35.86 0.66 10.64
C GLU A 172 36.63 1.54 11.63
N ASN A 173 37.57 2.34 11.14
CA ASN A 173 38.39 3.24 11.96
C ASN A 173 39.07 2.55 13.17
N ASN A 174 39.49 1.29 12.99
CA ASN A 174 40.07 0.44 14.03
C ASN A 174 39.10 -0.07 15.11
N TYR A 175 37.80 0.20 14.98
CA TYR A 175 36.77 -0.33 15.88
C TYR A 175 36.01 -1.48 15.23
N VAL A 176 35.64 -2.45 16.04
CA VAL A 176 34.77 -3.55 15.61
C VAL A 176 33.33 -3.03 15.51
N ILE A 177 32.71 -3.22 14.34
CA ILE A 177 31.31 -2.86 14.09
C ILE A 177 30.55 -4.13 13.72
N VAL A 178 29.35 -4.27 14.28
CA VAL A 178 28.44 -5.38 14.02
C VAL A 178 27.41 -4.95 13.00
N TYR A 179 27.35 -5.67 11.88
CA TYR A 179 26.34 -5.53 10.83
C TYR A 179 25.34 -6.67 10.88
N LEU A 180 24.14 -6.42 10.37
CA LEU A 180 23.18 -7.48 10.04
C LEU A 180 23.65 -8.31 8.83
N GLU A 181 22.92 -9.39 8.51
CA GLU A 181 23.21 -10.30 7.39
C GLU A 181 23.42 -9.57 6.05
N ASP A 182 22.76 -8.43 5.83
CA ASP A 182 22.87 -7.64 4.61
C ASP A 182 24.24 -6.93 4.42
N LYS A 183 25.12 -6.96 5.45
CA LYS A 183 26.44 -6.30 5.51
C LYS A 183 26.39 -4.79 5.24
N LYS A 184 25.23 -4.17 5.41
CA LYS A 184 24.98 -2.76 5.12
C LYS A 184 24.39 -2.05 6.31
N THR A 185 23.43 -2.69 6.97
CA THR A 185 22.75 -2.16 8.13
C THR A 185 23.59 -2.42 9.37
N VAL A 186 24.04 -1.34 10.02
CA VAL A 186 24.75 -1.42 11.29
C VAL A 186 23.76 -1.84 12.37
N TYR A 187 24.06 -2.96 13.03
CA TYR A 187 23.33 -3.44 14.21
C TYR A 187 23.84 -2.75 15.47
N LEU A 188 25.17 -2.75 15.67
CA LEU A 188 25.81 -2.16 16.85
C LEU A 188 27.21 -1.64 16.51
N THR A 189 27.51 -0.41 16.94
CA THR A 189 28.88 0.11 16.98
C THR A 189 29.48 -0.21 18.34
N THR A 190 30.66 -0.83 18.36
CA THR A 190 31.36 -1.19 19.59
C THR A 190 32.59 -0.31 19.80
N ASP A 191 33.02 -0.15 21.05
CA ASP A 191 34.26 0.54 21.40
C ASP A 191 35.48 -0.42 21.44
N ILE A 192 35.32 -1.65 20.93
CA ILE A 192 36.38 -2.67 20.92
C ILE A 192 37.35 -2.35 19.78
N LEU A 193 38.61 -2.12 20.12
CA LEU A 193 39.68 -1.89 19.14
C LEU A 193 40.13 -3.21 18.51
N LEU A 194 40.35 -3.24 17.20
CA LEU A 194 40.86 -4.44 16.54
C LEU A 194 42.23 -4.86 17.09
N ASP A 195 43.10 -3.89 17.32
CA ASP A 195 44.49 -4.11 17.76
C ASP A 195 44.59 -4.77 19.14
N THR A 196 43.55 -4.70 19.98
CA THR A 196 43.54 -5.33 21.31
C THR A 196 43.13 -6.80 21.25
N LEU A 197 42.56 -7.25 20.13
CA LEU A 197 42.14 -8.63 19.93
C LEU A 197 43.31 -9.54 19.52
N PRO A 198 43.24 -10.86 19.78
CA PRO A 198 44.22 -11.81 19.27
C PRO A 198 44.37 -11.75 17.74
N GLU A 199 45.60 -11.87 17.20
CA GLU A 199 45.88 -11.77 15.75
C GLU A 199 45.00 -12.70 14.89
N SER A 200 44.67 -13.89 15.41
CA SER A 200 43.77 -14.85 14.73
C SER A 200 42.34 -14.30 14.57
N LEU A 201 41.83 -13.56 15.55
CA LEU A 201 40.53 -12.92 15.48
C LEU A 201 40.58 -11.65 14.63
N GLN A 202 41.67 -10.88 14.70
CA GLN A 202 41.86 -9.72 13.84
C GLN A 202 41.71 -10.11 12.36
N GLN A 203 42.40 -11.18 11.93
CA GLN A 203 42.32 -11.68 10.57
C GLN A 203 40.91 -12.15 10.18
N GLN A 204 40.19 -12.79 11.11
CA GLN A 204 38.81 -13.22 10.88
C GLN A 204 37.84 -12.05 10.71
N ILE A 205 37.95 -11.02 11.56
CA ILE A 205 37.10 -9.83 11.51
C ILE A 205 37.40 -9.00 10.25
N ILE A 206 38.68 -8.88 9.85
CA ILE A 206 39.05 -8.30 8.55
C ILE A 206 38.39 -9.07 7.39
N GLY A 207 38.21 -10.38 7.55
CA GLY A 207 37.54 -11.27 6.61
C GLY A 207 36.00 -11.32 6.72
N TYR A 208 35.36 -10.43 7.49
CA TYR A 208 33.93 -10.48 7.84
C TYR A 208 33.59 -11.74 8.63
N LEU A 209 33.94 -11.75 9.92
CA LEU A 209 33.62 -12.85 10.82
C LEU A 209 32.10 -12.98 10.95
N LEU A 210 31.57 -14.16 10.60
CA LEU A 210 30.17 -14.52 10.74
C LEU A 210 29.91 -15.00 12.18
N ILE A 211 28.82 -14.52 12.77
CA ILE A 211 28.26 -15.04 14.02
C ILE A 211 26.80 -15.42 13.73
N GLU A 212 26.40 -16.66 14.02
CA GLU A 212 25.10 -17.19 13.57
C GLU A 212 23.93 -16.80 14.48
N ASP A 213 24.20 -16.45 15.73
CA ASP A 213 23.18 -16.12 16.72
C ASP A 213 23.53 -14.90 17.61
N GLU A 214 22.49 -14.27 18.17
CA GLU A 214 22.63 -13.08 19.02
C GLU A 214 23.33 -13.40 20.36
N GLN A 215 23.19 -14.61 20.88
CA GLN A 215 23.77 -15.02 22.15
C GLN A 215 25.29 -15.15 22.05
N GLU A 216 25.80 -15.75 20.98
CA GLU A 216 27.21 -15.88 20.62
C GLU A 216 27.82 -14.50 20.37
N LEU A 217 27.07 -13.61 19.70
CA LEU A 217 27.49 -12.22 19.52
C LEU A 217 27.72 -11.54 20.88
N TYR A 218 26.74 -11.60 21.79
CA TYR A 218 26.87 -10.97 23.10
C TYR A 218 27.98 -11.61 23.94
N ASN A 219 28.11 -12.94 23.92
CA ASN A 219 29.21 -13.63 24.59
C ASN A 219 30.58 -13.17 24.07
N PHE A 220 30.70 -12.99 22.74
CA PHE A 220 31.90 -12.45 22.13
C PHE A 220 32.18 -11.03 22.62
N LEU A 221 31.18 -10.14 22.56
CA LEU A 221 31.33 -8.75 22.97
C LEU A 221 31.68 -8.62 24.47
N GLU A 222 31.06 -9.41 25.33
CA GLU A 222 31.35 -9.41 26.77
C GLU A 222 32.81 -9.79 27.04
N SER A 223 33.34 -10.78 26.31
CA SER A 223 34.72 -11.24 26.49
C SER A 223 35.80 -10.20 26.13
N TYR A 224 35.47 -9.20 25.32
CA TYR A 224 36.42 -8.19 24.81
C TYR A 224 36.04 -6.73 25.12
N SER A 225 34.91 -6.48 25.81
CA SER A 225 34.45 -5.14 26.20
C SER A 225 35.05 -4.58 27.51
N SER A 226 36.15 -5.17 28.00
CA SER A 226 36.83 -4.75 29.25
C SER A 226 37.64 -3.46 29.14
#